data_AF-A0A103XK74-F1
#
_entry.id   AF-A0A103XK74-F1
#
_cell.length_a   1.000
_cell.length_b   1.000
_cell.length_c   1.000
_cell.angle_alpha   90.00
_cell.angle_beta   90.00
_cell.angle_gamma   90.00
#
_symmetry.space_group_name_H-M   'P 1'
#
loop_
_entity.id
_entity.type
_entity.pdbx_description
1 polymer ?
#
loop_
_entity_poly.entity_id
_entity_poly.type
_entity_poly.pdbx_seq_one_letter_code
_entity_poly.pdbx_strand_id
1 'polypeptide(L)'
;MLTFPLYLDINECHYPEKFPCYGTCVNTVGNYTWKCKEGYSGDAKIRDGCRRKPFHPLVLYIASGKYPTYETYRLVNATDLAKSGCDGRYTDECKNVEKFPCYETCANTPGNYTCKCKRGYSGDAKIHDGCRHKPFPLLLLSSGNPYVS
;
A
#
# COMPACT_ATOMS: atom_id res chain seq x y z
N MET A 1 -21.80 33.71 -29.42
CA MET A 1 -20.84 32.91 -28.63
C MET A 1 -20.45 33.74 -27.42
N LEU A 2 -20.88 33.35 -26.22
CA LEU A 2 -20.72 34.17 -25.01
C LEU A 2 -19.32 33.97 -24.42
N THR A 3 -18.42 34.92 -24.65
CA THR A 3 -17.13 35.01 -23.93
C THR A 3 -17.36 35.81 -22.65
N PHE A 4 -17.68 35.12 -21.56
CA PHE A 4 -17.62 35.70 -20.21
C PHE A 4 -16.16 36.02 -19.87
N PRO A 5 -15.84 37.22 -19.34
CA PRO A 5 -14.47 37.69 -19.24
C PRO A 5 -13.72 36.99 -18.10
N LEU A 6 -12.42 36.83 -18.31
CA LEU A 6 -11.36 36.33 -17.42
C LEU A 6 -11.21 37.11 -16.09
N TYR A 7 -12.22 37.86 -15.62
CA TYR A 7 -12.09 38.93 -14.62
C TYR A 7 -12.56 38.58 -13.20
N LEU A 8 -13.23 37.45 -12.97
CA LEU A 8 -13.45 36.96 -11.60
C LEU A 8 -13.05 35.50 -11.48
N ASP A 9 -11.80 35.22 -11.85
CA ASP A 9 -11.16 33.97 -11.51
C ASP A 9 -11.06 33.86 -9.98
N ILE A 10 -11.73 32.87 -9.40
CA ILE A 10 -11.67 32.61 -7.97
C ILE A 10 -10.51 31.66 -7.77
N ASN A 11 -9.48 32.07 -7.04
CA ASN A 11 -8.39 31.16 -6.72
C ASN A 11 -8.83 30.12 -5.69
N GLU A 12 -9.23 28.93 -6.17
CA GLU A 12 -9.74 27.83 -5.34
C GLU A 12 -8.70 27.30 -4.36
N CYS A 13 -7.40 27.52 -4.62
CA CYS A 13 -6.32 27.10 -3.74
C CYS A 13 -6.31 27.83 -2.38
N HIS A 14 -7.05 28.95 -2.24
CA HIS A 14 -7.24 29.62 -0.95
C HIS A 14 -8.37 29.03 -0.09
N TYR A 15 -9.15 28.08 -0.63
CA TYR A 15 -10.33 27.51 0.05
C TYR A 15 -10.26 25.98 0.13
N PRO A 16 -9.27 25.41 0.84
CA PRO A 16 -9.03 23.96 0.87
C PRO A 16 -10.18 23.15 1.49
N GLU A 17 -11.02 23.74 2.34
CA GLU A 17 -12.20 23.07 2.91
C GLU A 17 -13.31 22.87 1.88
N LYS A 18 -13.45 23.82 0.94
CA LYS A 18 -14.45 23.77 -0.15
C LYS A 18 -13.93 23.02 -1.37
N PHE A 19 -12.62 23.08 -1.59
CA PHE A 19 -11.92 22.48 -2.72
C PHE A 19 -10.74 21.63 -2.22
N PRO A 20 -11.02 20.46 -1.62
CA PRO A 20 -10.00 19.64 -1.00
C PRO A 20 -8.96 19.14 -2.02
N CYS A 21 -7.69 19.40 -1.69
CA CYS A 21 -6.53 18.98 -2.45
C CYS A 21 -5.57 18.22 -1.53
N TYR A 22 -5.13 17.03 -1.96
CA TYR A 22 -4.14 16.22 -1.23
C TYR A 22 -2.75 16.27 -1.88
N GLY A 23 -2.54 17.26 -2.75
CA GLY A 23 -1.27 17.53 -3.44
C GLY A 23 -0.93 19.02 -3.44
N THR A 24 -0.31 19.49 -4.51
CA THR A 24 -0.08 20.91 -4.78
C THR A 24 -1.18 21.43 -5.69
N CYS A 25 -1.95 22.39 -5.19
CA CYS A 25 -2.96 23.11 -5.97
C CYS A 25 -2.31 24.16 -6.86
N VAL A 26 -2.82 24.31 -8.08
CA VAL A 26 -2.39 25.29 -9.08
C VAL A 26 -3.63 25.96 -9.64
N ASN A 27 -3.80 27.24 -9.31
CA ASN A 27 -4.87 28.05 -9.85
C ASN A 27 -4.69 28.26 -11.36
N THR A 28 -5.76 28.15 -12.13
CA THR A 28 -5.78 28.40 -13.58
C THR A 28 -6.92 29.34 -13.90
N VAL A 29 -6.89 30.04 -15.03
CA VAL A 29 -7.99 30.97 -15.29
C VAL A 29 -9.27 30.21 -15.61
N GLY A 30 -10.28 30.36 -14.75
CA GLY A 30 -11.58 29.71 -14.82
C GLY A 30 -11.62 28.30 -14.24
N ASN A 31 -10.55 27.80 -13.61
CA ASN A 31 -10.47 26.47 -13.01
C ASN A 31 -9.23 26.31 -12.13
N TYR A 32 -8.95 25.12 -11.64
CA TYR A 32 -7.73 24.80 -10.91
C TYR A 32 -7.32 23.36 -11.18
N THR A 33 -6.03 23.13 -11.02
CA THR A 33 -5.43 21.81 -11.22
C THR A 33 -4.63 21.40 -10.00
N TRP A 34 -4.38 20.10 -9.92
CA TRP A 34 -3.75 19.47 -8.78
C TRP A 34 -2.66 18.58 -9.32
N LYS A 35 -1.48 18.69 -8.73
CA LYS A 35 -0.38 17.78 -9.00
C LYS A 35 0.13 17.22 -7.69
N CYS A 36 0.59 15.98 -7.71
CA CYS A 36 1.34 15.47 -6.57
C CYS A 36 2.59 16.31 -6.34
N LYS A 37 3.07 16.34 -5.08
CA LYS A 37 4.33 16.99 -4.71
C LYS A 37 5.49 16.43 -5.54
N GLU A 38 6.58 17.18 -5.62
CA GLU A 38 7.78 16.72 -6.34
C GLU A 38 8.24 15.36 -5.83
N GLY A 39 8.54 14.45 -6.75
CA GLY A 39 8.86 13.05 -6.43
C GLY A 39 7.66 12.15 -6.13
N TYR A 40 6.42 12.61 -6.32
CA TYR A 40 5.18 11.84 -6.14
C TYR A 40 4.30 11.83 -7.42
N SER A 41 3.53 10.77 -7.62
CA SER A 41 2.60 10.53 -8.73
C SER A 41 1.34 9.81 -8.24
N GLY A 42 0.22 10.01 -8.92
CA GLY A 42 -1.07 9.42 -8.57
C GLY A 42 -2.20 10.44 -8.68
N ASP A 43 -3.30 10.19 -7.98
CA ASP A 43 -4.47 11.08 -7.99
C ASP A 43 -4.46 11.99 -6.75
N ALA A 44 -4.25 13.28 -6.96
CA ALA A 44 -4.19 14.28 -5.90
C ALA A 44 -5.58 14.73 -5.37
N LYS A 45 -6.68 14.24 -5.96
CA LYS A 45 -8.05 14.48 -5.47
C LYS A 45 -8.46 13.53 -4.36
N ILE A 46 -7.80 12.37 -4.28
CA ILE A 46 -8.10 11.33 -3.30
C ILE A 46 -7.15 11.47 -2.13
N ARG A 47 -7.67 11.35 -0.89
CA ARG A 47 -6.83 11.30 0.31
C ARG A 47 -5.83 10.15 0.18
N ASP A 48 -4.55 10.42 0.36
CA ASP A 48 -3.44 9.46 0.16
C ASP A 48 -3.30 8.92 -1.28
N GLY A 49 -3.90 9.57 -2.27
CA GLY A 49 -3.85 9.16 -3.68
C GLY A 49 -2.52 9.48 -4.37
N CYS A 50 -1.69 10.36 -3.80
CA CYS A 50 -0.33 10.63 -4.25
C CYS A 50 0.67 9.69 -3.60
N ARG A 51 1.37 8.88 -4.40
CA ARG A 51 2.42 7.96 -3.95
C ARG A 51 3.78 8.44 -4.45
N ARG A 52 4.86 8.16 -3.72
CA ARG A 52 6.21 8.47 -4.25
C ARG A 52 6.34 7.83 -5.62
N LYS A 53 6.73 8.62 -6.62
CA LYS A 53 7.18 8.10 -7.90
C LYS A 53 8.22 7.05 -7.54
N PRO A 54 8.15 5.83 -8.11
CA PRO A 54 9.32 4.98 -8.03
C PRO A 54 10.44 5.83 -8.62
N PHE A 55 11.42 6.22 -7.78
CA PHE A 55 12.72 6.59 -8.32
C PHE A 55 13.05 5.37 -9.17
N HIS A 56 13.16 5.57 -10.47
CA HIS A 56 13.40 4.47 -11.38
C HIS A 56 14.92 4.51 -11.57
N PRO A 57 15.72 3.91 -10.65
CA PRO A 57 17.13 3.72 -10.90
C PRO A 57 17.31 2.96 -12.20
N LEU A 58 16.34 2.13 -12.59
CA LEU A 58 16.22 1.54 -13.92
C LEU A 58 16.34 2.55 -15.08
N VAL A 59 15.86 3.82 -15.01
CA VAL A 59 16.10 4.79 -16.10
C VAL A 59 17.59 5.15 -16.19
N LEU A 60 18.26 5.35 -15.06
CA LEU A 60 19.70 5.63 -15.01
C LEU A 60 20.53 4.39 -15.41
N TYR A 61 20.06 3.19 -15.05
CA TYR A 61 20.74 1.93 -15.32
C TYR A 61 20.54 1.42 -16.75
N ILE A 62 19.36 1.60 -17.34
CA ILE A 62 19.09 1.31 -18.77
C ILE A 62 19.97 2.20 -19.65
N ALA A 63 20.18 3.47 -19.27
CA ALA A 63 21.14 4.35 -19.94
C ALA A 63 22.61 3.90 -19.79
N SER A 64 22.93 3.08 -18.77
CA SER A 64 24.27 2.54 -18.50
C SER A 64 24.52 1.12 -19.01
N GLY A 65 23.51 0.46 -19.58
CA GLY A 65 23.63 -0.88 -20.19
C GLY A 65 23.90 -2.04 -19.22
N LYS A 66 23.66 -1.89 -17.91
CA LYS A 66 23.86 -2.96 -16.90
C LYS A 66 22.55 -3.32 -16.21
N TYR A 67 22.15 -4.59 -16.28
CA TYR A 67 20.97 -5.13 -15.60
C TYR A 67 21.27 -5.33 -14.10
N PRO A 68 20.46 -4.80 -13.17
CA PRO A 68 20.71 -4.99 -11.75
C PRO A 68 20.46 -6.43 -11.31
N THR A 69 21.35 -6.98 -10.49
CA THR A 69 21.18 -8.29 -9.85
C THR A 69 20.22 -8.17 -8.65
N TYR A 70 19.69 -9.30 -8.17
CA TYR A 70 18.76 -9.34 -7.03
C TYR A 70 19.32 -8.64 -5.77
N GLU A 71 20.63 -8.72 -5.56
CA GLU A 71 21.33 -8.08 -4.42
C GLU A 71 21.45 -6.56 -4.57
N THR A 72 21.66 -6.02 -5.78
CA THR A 72 21.75 -4.56 -5.98
C THR A 72 20.38 -3.89 -5.87
N TYR A 73 19.30 -4.57 -6.26
CA TYR A 73 17.92 -4.11 -6.01
C TYR A 73 17.61 -3.94 -4.51
N ARG A 74 18.18 -4.82 -3.67
CA ARG A 74 17.97 -4.82 -2.21
C ARG A 74 18.62 -3.63 -1.51
N LEU A 75 19.82 -3.24 -1.95
CA LEU A 75 20.62 -2.17 -1.34
C LEU A 75 20.08 -0.76 -1.65
N VAL A 76 19.56 -0.54 -2.85
CA VAL A 76 18.96 0.75 -3.24
C VAL A 76 17.71 1.07 -2.40
N ASN A 77 16.89 0.06 -2.10
CA ASN A 77 15.74 0.23 -1.20
C ASN A 77 16.18 0.48 0.26
N ALA A 78 17.28 -0.15 0.70
CA ALA A 78 17.76 -0.04 2.09
C ALA A 78 18.32 1.35 2.43
N THR A 79 19.00 2.03 1.50
CA THR A 79 19.57 3.36 1.76
C THR A 79 18.55 4.50 1.67
N ASP A 80 17.47 4.33 0.91
CA ASP A 80 16.38 5.33 0.80
C ASP A 80 15.34 5.21 1.94
N LEU A 81 15.27 4.07 2.61
CA LEU A 81 14.48 3.86 3.84
C LEU A 81 15.02 4.66 5.04
N ALA A 82 16.32 4.98 5.05
CA ALA A 82 16.97 5.64 6.18
C ALA A 82 16.84 7.18 6.20
N LYS A 83 16.36 7.83 5.13
CA LYS A 83 16.29 9.31 5.01
C LYS A 83 14.88 9.92 5.02
N SER A 84 13.83 9.12 5.13
CA SER A 84 12.44 9.62 5.18
C SER A 84 11.82 9.43 6.56
N GLY A 85 12.16 10.33 7.49
CA GLY A 85 11.44 10.48 8.75
C GLY A 85 10.05 11.12 8.56
N CYS A 86 9.13 10.38 7.92
CA CYS A 86 7.66 10.52 7.90
C CYS A 86 7.10 9.23 7.26
N ASP A 87 6.99 8.12 7.99
CA ASP A 87 5.90 7.72 8.91
C ASP A 87 4.66 7.12 8.20
N GLY A 88 4.47 5.80 8.40
CA GLY A 88 3.31 5.04 7.93
C GLY A 88 3.60 3.68 7.28
N ARG A 89 4.81 3.42 6.74
CA ARG A 89 5.09 2.22 5.92
C ARG A 89 5.88 1.11 6.62
N TYR A 90 6.33 1.33 7.86
CA TYR A 90 6.97 0.30 8.68
C TYR A 90 6.49 0.40 10.13
N THR A 91 5.17 0.53 10.31
CA THR A 91 4.61 0.18 11.62
C THR A 91 4.67 -1.32 11.70
N ASP A 92 5.30 -1.89 12.73
CA ASP A 92 5.23 -3.32 12.96
C ASP A 92 3.88 -3.63 13.60
N GLU A 93 2.88 -3.92 12.77
CA GLU A 93 1.51 -4.15 13.24
C GLU A 93 1.41 -5.37 14.16
N CYS A 94 2.34 -6.33 14.04
CA CYS A 94 2.42 -7.50 14.90
C CYS A 94 2.81 -7.17 16.36
N LYS A 95 3.28 -5.94 16.63
CA LYS A 95 3.58 -5.48 18.00
C LYS A 95 2.38 -4.85 18.71
N ASN A 96 1.29 -4.53 18.00
CA ASN A 96 0.13 -3.86 18.59
C ASN A 96 -1.17 -4.56 18.17
N VAL A 97 -1.54 -5.57 18.95
CA VAL A 97 -2.75 -6.39 18.71
C VAL A 97 -4.03 -5.58 18.89
N GLU A 98 -4.05 -4.58 19.76
CA GLU A 98 -5.23 -3.73 19.99
C GLU A 98 -5.58 -2.87 18.75
N LYS A 99 -4.56 -2.31 18.12
CA LYS A 99 -4.69 -1.50 16.91
C LYS A 99 -4.78 -2.36 15.64
N PHE A 100 -4.12 -3.50 15.64
CA PHE A 100 -4.03 -4.41 14.49
C PHE A 100 -4.30 -5.86 14.93
N PRO A 101 -5.58 -6.26 15.01
CA PRO A 101 -5.95 -7.57 15.52
C PRO A 101 -5.32 -8.70 14.72
N CYS A 102 -4.53 -9.52 15.41
CA CYS A 102 -4.05 -10.80 14.94
C CYS A 102 -3.75 -11.70 16.14
N TYR A 103 -4.50 -12.80 16.26
CA TYR A 103 -4.44 -13.69 17.42
C TYR A 103 -3.68 -15.00 17.13
N GLU A 104 -3.20 -15.18 15.90
CA GLU A 104 -2.48 -16.37 15.47
C GLU A 104 -1.14 -16.00 14.79
N THR A 105 -0.85 -16.52 13.60
CA THR A 105 0.40 -16.27 12.91
C THR A 105 0.38 -14.90 12.25
N CYS A 106 1.01 -13.92 12.89
CA CYS A 106 1.26 -12.60 12.32
C CYS A 106 2.61 -12.55 11.59
N ALA A 107 2.64 -11.95 10.40
CA ALA A 107 3.87 -11.56 9.73
C ALA A 107 3.75 -10.15 9.17
N ASN A 108 4.60 -9.26 9.69
CA ASN A 108 4.73 -7.87 9.26
C ASN A 108 5.25 -7.82 7.82
N THR A 109 4.73 -6.89 7.02
CA THR A 109 5.13 -6.62 5.64
C THR A 109 5.30 -5.11 5.43
N PRO A 110 6.11 -4.64 4.46
CA PRO A 110 6.25 -3.20 4.23
C PRO A 110 4.91 -2.52 3.88
N GLY A 111 4.32 -1.82 4.86
CA GLY A 111 3.07 -1.07 4.76
C GLY A 111 1.80 -1.85 5.12
N ASN A 112 1.89 -3.08 5.64
CA ASN A 112 0.76 -3.89 6.11
C ASN A 112 1.24 -5.12 6.91
N TYR A 113 0.34 -5.98 7.35
CA TYR A 113 0.65 -7.29 7.91
C TYR A 113 -0.22 -8.40 7.32
N THR A 114 0.29 -9.62 7.41
CA THR A 114 -0.49 -10.84 7.15
C THR A 114 -0.83 -11.51 8.47
N CYS A 115 -2.07 -11.97 8.61
CA CYS A 115 -2.53 -12.72 9.78
C CYS A 115 -3.21 -14.00 9.30
N LYS A 116 -2.75 -15.16 9.78
CA LYS A 116 -3.23 -16.48 9.33
C LYS A 116 -3.39 -17.44 10.50
N CYS A 117 -4.38 -18.33 10.40
CA CYS A 117 -4.50 -19.46 11.32
C CYS A 117 -3.26 -20.35 11.24
N LYS A 118 -2.93 -21.01 12.37
CA LYS A 118 -1.90 -22.05 12.41
C LYS A 118 -2.21 -23.20 11.44
N ARG A 119 -1.18 -23.98 11.12
CA ARG A 119 -1.32 -25.18 10.27
C ARG A 119 -2.36 -26.13 10.90
N GLY A 120 -3.28 -26.64 10.07
CA GLY A 120 -4.37 -27.50 10.54
C GLY A 120 -5.60 -26.75 11.05
N TYR A 121 -5.64 -25.42 10.97
CA TYR A 121 -6.79 -24.58 11.35
C TYR A 121 -7.26 -23.70 10.18
N SER A 122 -8.53 -23.30 10.20
CA SER A 122 -9.19 -22.39 9.27
C SER A 122 -10.16 -21.47 9.99
N GLY A 123 -10.37 -20.27 9.45
CA GLY A 123 -11.24 -19.25 10.03
C GLY A 123 -10.62 -17.87 9.89
N ASP A 124 -11.09 -16.92 10.68
CA ASP A 124 -10.56 -15.55 10.71
C ASP A 124 -9.59 -15.37 11.89
N ALA A 125 -8.30 -15.25 11.58
CA ALA A 125 -7.24 -15.07 12.57
C ALA A 125 -7.21 -13.67 13.21
N LYS A 126 -8.03 -12.73 12.71
CA LYS A 126 -8.19 -11.38 13.28
C LYS A 126 -9.29 -11.30 14.35
N ILE A 127 -10.05 -12.37 14.54
CA ILE A 127 -11.07 -12.50 15.58
C ILE A 127 -10.49 -13.39 16.68
N HIS A 128 -10.69 -13.01 17.95
CA HIS A 128 -10.28 -13.84 19.08
C HIS A 128 -10.98 -15.20 18.98
N ASP A 129 -10.21 -16.30 19.06
CA ASP A 129 -10.69 -17.67 18.84
C ASP A 129 -11.39 -17.92 17.47
N GLY A 130 -11.12 -17.08 16.47
CA GLY A 130 -11.73 -17.16 15.15
C GLY A 130 -11.21 -18.30 14.26
N CYS A 131 -10.13 -18.97 14.69
CA CYS A 131 -9.55 -20.13 13.99
C CYS A 131 -10.04 -21.44 14.62
N ARG A 132 -10.59 -22.33 13.80
CA ARG A 132 -11.05 -23.66 14.21
C ARG A 132 -10.26 -24.73 13.49
N HIS A 133 -10.10 -25.89 14.14
CA HIS A 133 -9.45 -27.04 13.50
C HIS A 133 -10.13 -27.34 12.17
N LYS A 134 -9.33 -27.42 11.10
CA LYS A 134 -9.80 -27.97 9.84
C LYS A 134 -10.21 -29.41 10.16
N PRO A 135 -11.46 -29.81 9.89
CA PRO A 135 -11.73 -31.23 9.80
C PRO A 135 -10.72 -31.77 8.78
N PHE A 136 -10.02 -32.85 9.14
CA PHE A 136 -9.15 -33.54 8.19
C PHE A 136 -9.91 -33.62 6.86
N PRO A 137 -9.28 -33.36 5.71
CA PRO A 137 -9.90 -33.76 4.47
C PRO A 137 -10.17 -35.25 4.64
N LEU A 138 -11.45 -35.62 4.69
CA LEU A 138 -11.89 -36.92 4.20
C LEU A 138 -11.39 -36.93 2.77
N LEU A 139 -10.13 -37.34 2.59
CA LEU A 139 -9.72 -38.01 1.39
C LEU A 139 -10.85 -39.00 1.16
N LEU A 140 -11.64 -38.76 0.12
CA LEU A 140 -12.35 -39.82 -0.55
C LEU A 140 -11.25 -40.78 -1.01
N LEU A 141 -10.78 -41.62 -0.10
CA LEU A 141 -10.07 -42.83 -0.42
C LEU A 141 -11.12 -43.65 -1.16
N SER A 142 -11.13 -43.55 -2.49
CA SER A 142 -11.63 -44.62 -3.31
C SER A 142 -10.86 -45.87 -2.87
N SER A 143 -11.53 -46.73 -2.11
CA SER A 143 -11.21 -48.14 -1.89
C SER A 143 -9.75 -48.47 -1.53
N GLY A 144 -9.49 -48.68 -0.24
CA GLY A 144 -8.29 -49.36 0.25
C GLY A 144 -8.23 -49.40 1.76
N ASN A 145 -9.06 -50.24 2.38
CA ASN A 145 -9.03 -50.53 3.82
C ASN A 145 -7.90 -51.53 4.14
N PRO A 146 -6.90 -51.23 4.99
CA PRO A 146 -5.90 -52.20 5.40
C PRO A 146 -6.10 -52.76 6.83
N TYR A 147 -7.22 -52.51 7.51
CA TYR A 147 -7.48 -53.12 8.82
C TYR A 147 -8.38 -54.36 8.68
N VAL A 148 -7.80 -55.42 8.11
CA VAL A 148 -8.17 -56.81 8.39
C VAL A 148 -6.87 -57.53 8.74
N SER A 149 -6.68 -57.79 10.03
CA SER A 149 -5.79 -58.80 10.60
C SER A 149 -6.42 -59.23 11.92
#